data_AF-A0A2D9SXK9-F1
#
_entry.id   AF-A0A2D9SXK9-F1
#
_cell.length_a   1.000
_cell.length_b   1.000
_cell.length_c   1.000
_cell.angle_alpha   90.00
_cell.angle_beta   90.00
_cell.angle_gamma   90.00
#
_symmetry.space_group_name_H-M   'P 1'
#
loop_
_entity.id
_entity.type
_entity.pdbx_description
1 polymer ?
#
loop_
_entity_poly.entity_id
_entity_poly.type
_entity_poly.pdbx_seq_one_letter_code
_entity_poly.pdbx_strand_id
1 'polypeptide(L)' 'MAVPKRRKSRMRRDQRRAHHDKVEAPTLVEVEYKGQTIVIPRRLAKALPYLTERELEKLGVEL' A
#
# COMPACT_ATOMS: atom_id res chain seq x y z
N MET A 1 10.01 -34.92 13.81
CA MET A 1 9.37 -33.90 12.93
C MET A 1 8.09 -34.47 12.37
N ALA A 2 6.96 -33.76 12.48
CA ALA A 2 5.71 -34.20 11.87
C ALA A 2 5.72 -33.86 10.37
N VAL A 3 5.45 -34.86 9.51
CA VAL A 3 5.39 -34.68 8.06
C VAL A 3 3.94 -34.83 7.55
N PRO A 4 3.53 -34.07 6.52
CA PRO A 4 2.20 -34.23 5.95
C PRO A 4 2.01 -35.63 5.35
N LYS A 5 1.01 -36.37 5.82
CA LYS A 5 0.71 -37.71 5.30
C LYS A 5 0.20 -37.69 3.85
N ARG A 6 -0.42 -36.58 3.42
CA ARG A 6 -1.03 -36.43 2.08
C ARG A 6 -0.78 -35.04 1.50
N ARG A 7 -0.73 -34.97 0.17
CA ARG A 7 -0.68 -33.70 -0.57
C ARG A 7 -1.98 -32.92 -0.35
N LYS A 8 -1.87 -31.62 -0.11
CA LYS A 8 -3.03 -30.71 -0.01
C LYS A 8 -3.61 -30.46 -1.40
N SER A 9 -4.93 -30.59 -1.55
CA SER A 9 -5.60 -30.26 -2.82
C SER A 9 -5.43 -28.77 -3.15
N ARG A 10 -5.44 -28.44 -4.45
CA ARG A 10 -5.33 -27.05 -4.91
C ARG A 10 -6.43 -26.19 -4.30
N MET A 11 -7.68 -26.65 -4.31
CA MET A 11 -8.82 -26.00 -3.67
C MET A 11 -8.56 -25.63 -2.20
N ARG A 12 -8.10 -26.58 -1.37
CA ARG A 12 -7.82 -26.30 0.06
C ARG A 12 -6.66 -25.34 0.26
N ARG A 13 -5.65 -25.37 -0.61
CA ARG A 13 -4.54 -24.43 -0.57
C ARG A 13 -5.03 -23.04 -0.95
N ASP A 14 -5.81 -22.93 -2.01
CA ASP A 14 -6.23 -21.65 -2.59
C ASP A 14 -7.28 -20.96 -1.70
N GLN A 15 -8.20 -21.72 -1.10
CA GLN A 15 -9.11 -21.20 -0.06
C GLN A 15 -8.34 -20.60 1.13
N ARG A 16 -7.31 -21.30 1.63
CA ARG A 16 -6.47 -20.78 2.71
C ARG A 16 -5.78 -19.47 2.32
N ARG A 17 -5.22 -19.40 1.11
CA ARG A 17 -4.55 -18.18 0.60
C ARG A 17 -5.54 -17.03 0.42
N ALA A 18 -6.75 -17.32 -0.06
CA ALA A 18 -7.78 -16.31 -0.25
C ALA A 18 -8.23 -15.63 1.05
N HIS A 19 -8.10 -16.29 2.20
CA HIS A 19 -8.45 -15.69 3.49
C HIS A 19 -7.33 -14.87 4.11
N HIS A 20 -6.08 -15.32 4.03
CA HIS A 20 -4.99 -14.75 4.80
C HIS A 20 -4.00 -13.91 3.99
N ASP A 21 -3.89 -14.16 2.69
CA ASP A 21 -2.86 -13.54 1.84
C ASP A 21 -3.43 -12.34 1.06
N LYS A 22 -4.52 -11.73 1.54
CA LYS A 22 -5.07 -10.51 0.93
C LYS A 22 -4.19 -9.33 1.29
N VAL A 23 -3.80 -8.55 0.29
CA VAL A 23 -3.08 -7.28 0.47
C VAL A 23 -4.10 -6.15 0.49
N GLU A 24 -4.08 -5.33 1.55
CA GLU A 24 -4.92 -4.14 1.67
C GLU A 24 -4.21 -2.91 1.10
N ALA A 25 -4.96 -2.07 0.40
CA ALA A 25 -4.47 -0.80 -0.10
C ALA A 25 -4.31 0.21 1.05
N PRO A 26 -3.29 1.09 1.01
CA PRO A 26 -3.15 2.16 2.00
C PRO A 26 -4.33 3.15 1.97
N THR A 27 -4.67 3.71 3.13
CA THR A 27 -5.67 4.78 3.22
C THR A 27 -5.13 6.07 2.60
N LEU A 28 -5.73 6.48 1.48
CA LEU A 28 -5.45 7.74 0.79
C LEU A 28 -6.26 8.88 1.40
N VAL A 29 -5.65 10.06 1.49
CA VAL A 29 -6.24 11.29 2.02
C VAL A 29 -5.89 12.43 1.08
N GLU A 30 -6.85 13.33 0.88
CA GLU A 30 -6.67 14.59 0.16
C GLU A 30 -5.98 15.60 1.08
N VAL A 31 -4.87 16.16 0.62
CA VAL A 31 -4.09 17.16 1.37
C VAL A 31 -3.82 18.33 0.44
N GLU A 32 -3.98 19.54 0.96
CA GLU A 32 -3.58 20.76 0.26
C GLU A 32 -2.12 21.07 0.56
N TYR A 33 -1.29 21.16 -0.48
CA TYR A 33 0.12 21.50 -0.37
C TYR A 33 0.53 22.41 -1.52
N LYS A 34 1.17 23.55 -1.21
CA LYS A 34 1.55 24.59 -2.18
C LYS A 34 0.41 25.04 -3.12
N GLY A 35 -0.83 25.08 -2.61
CA GLY A 35 -2.01 25.47 -3.39
C GLY A 35 -2.53 24.40 -4.35
N GLN A 36 -2.02 23.17 -4.28
CA GLN A 36 -2.48 22.02 -5.05
C GLN A 36 -3.07 20.96 -4.12
N THR A 37 -4.15 20.31 -4.55
CA THR A 37 -4.78 19.20 -3.84
C THR A 37 -4.19 17.88 -4.32
N ILE A 38 -3.48 17.17 -3.44
CA ILE A 38 -2.85 15.89 -3.74
C ILE A 38 -3.47 14.75 -2.94
N VAL A 39 -3.58 13.57 -3.57
CA VAL A 39 -4.12 12.35 -2.97
C VAL A 39 -2.97 11.43 -2.59
N ILE A 40 -2.70 11.30 -1.30
CA ILE A 40 -1.53 10.56 -0.80
C ILE A 40 -1.88 9.68 0.41
N PRO A 41 -1.08 8.66 0.71
CA PRO A 41 -1.21 7.92 1.96
C PRO A 41 -1.15 8.84 3.18
N ARG A 42 -2.08 8.67 4.13
CA ARG A 42 -2.19 9.54 5.34
C ARG A 42 -0.86 9.74 6.09
N ARG A 43 0.02 8.73 6.12
CA ARG A 43 1.33 8.80 6.78
C ARG A 43 2.29 9.77 6.08
N LEU A 44 2.20 9.90 4.75
CA LEU A 44 3.03 10.80 3.97
C LEU A 44 2.59 12.26 4.06
N ALA A 45 1.33 12.53 4.43
CA ALA A 45 0.82 13.89 4.60
C ALA A 45 1.69 14.76 5.52
N LYS A 46 2.22 14.18 6.61
CA LYS A 46 3.11 14.88 7.54
C LYS A 46 4.53 15.06 7.00
N ALA A 47 4.95 14.21 6.05
CA ALA A 47 6.30 14.21 5.49
C ALA A 47 6.46 15.21 4.33
N LEU A 48 5.37 15.66 3.70
CA LEU A 48 5.38 16.56 2.54
C LEU A 48 6.38 17.74 2.61
N PRO A 49 6.51 18.48 3.73
CA PRO A 49 7.43 19.61 3.81
C PRO A 49 8.92 19.22 3.79
N TYR A 50 9.25 17.95 4.03
CA TYR A 50 10.62 17.43 4.12
C TYR A 50 11.02 16.61 2.89
N LEU A 51 10.11 16.43 1.94
CA LEU A 51 10.37 15.67 0.72
C LEU A 51 11.26 16.47 -0.23
N THR A 52 12.08 15.75 -0.97
CA THR A 52 12.90 16.32 -2.04
C THR A 52 12.04 16.68 -3.25
N GLU A 53 12.54 17.57 -4.11
CA GLU A 53 11.83 18.02 -5.31
C GLU A 53 11.42 16.86 -6.23
N ARG A 54 12.30 15.86 -6.38
CA ARG A 54 12.02 14.64 -7.17
C ARG A 54 10.90 13.78 -6.59
N GLU A 55 10.74 13.78 -5.27
CA GLU A 55 9.69 13.03 -4.60
C GLU A 55 8.35 13.75 -4.69
N LEU A 56 8.37 15.08 -4.63
CA LEU A 56 7.19 15.93 -4.84
C LEU A 56 6.68 15.80 -6.28
N GLU A 57 7.58 15.80 -7.28
CA GLU A 57 7.23 15.57 -8.69
C GLU A 57 6.57 14.20 -8.90
N LYS A 58 7.10 13.14 -8.26
CA LYS A 58 6.48 11.80 -8.29
C LYS A 58 5.09 11.74 -7.67
N LEU A 59 4.80 12.62 -6.71
CA LEU A 59 3.48 12.74 -6.09
C LEU A 59 2.52 13.63 -6.91
N GLY A 60 2.99 14.19 -8.04
CA GLY A 60 2.21 15.06 -8.90
C GLY A 60 2.11 16.50 -8.41
N VAL A 61 3.01 16.93 -7.52
CA VAL A 61 3.14 18.34 -7.15
C VAL A 61 3.97 19.04 -8.22
N GLU A 62 3.35 19.95 -8.98
CA GLU A 62 4.10 20.81 -9.91
C GLU A 62 4.88 21.85 -9.08
N LEU A 63 6.20 21.93 -9.31
CA LEU A 63 7.14 22.82 -8.61
C LEU A 63 7.38 24.12 -9.38
#